data_AF-A0A930A6F2-F1
#
_entry.id   AF-A0A930A6F2-F1
#
_cell.length_a   1.000
_cell.length_b   1.000
_cell.length_c   1.000
_cell.angle_alpha   90.00
_cell.angle_beta   90.00
_cell.angle_gamma   90.00
#
_symmetry.space_group_name_H-M   'P 1'
#
loop_
_entity.id
_entity.type
_entity.pdbx_description
1 polymer ?
#
loop_
_entity_poly.entity_id
_entity_poly.type
_entity_poly.pdbx_seq_one_letter_code
_entity_poly.pdbx_strand_id
1 'polypeptide(L)'
;MNFKSKNETLTQVYLRIMKELTNPKRNVLALSISYKKDPERIICHIYDLVDIEQDRCQQVDFIFSTDSNYYVVREGEYTFSPDDIPSTACSIDIDIDNVDEIVALELVYRAYEINFDYAIYELLEDMIESSMANYPSMYKELLNIGSSDLPNILEYEDIDLAAIYDNVCSNTSTITFRKDITNKVVVDIATRIADRIRPCEKYTTGLKIRVAIGYLYAKYFLEADTSNGFGCVYYPDSKTLGVERSLFTLDRE
;
A
#
# COMPACT_ATOMS: atom_id res chain seq x y z
N MET A 1 7.36 10.46 17.91
CA MET A 1 5.96 10.00 17.90
C MET A 1 5.40 10.02 19.32
N ASN A 2 4.17 10.49 19.49
CA ASN A 2 3.48 10.45 20.78
C ASN A 2 3.00 9.00 21.00
N PHE A 3 3.25 8.38 22.16
CA PHE A 3 2.91 6.95 22.40
C PHE A 3 1.45 6.61 22.05
N LYS A 4 0.53 7.57 22.26
CA LYS A 4 -0.88 7.45 21.91
C LYS A 4 -1.16 7.29 20.41
N SER A 5 -0.34 7.90 19.54
CA SER A 5 -0.52 7.78 18.08
C SER A 5 -0.08 6.42 17.56
N LYS A 6 0.95 5.80 18.16
CA LYS A 6 1.46 4.51 17.70
C LYS A 6 0.54 3.35 18.08
N ASN A 7 -0.05 3.37 19.27
CA ASN A 7 -1.05 2.38 19.68
C ASN A 7 -2.26 2.40 18.74
N GLU A 8 -2.78 3.59 18.44
CA GLU A 8 -3.89 3.76 17.49
C GLU A 8 -3.51 3.21 16.09
N THR A 9 -2.32 3.53 15.58
CA THR A 9 -1.82 2.96 14.32
C THR A 9 -1.82 1.43 14.34
N LEU A 10 -1.29 0.81 15.40
CA LEU A 10 -1.24 -0.65 15.49
C LEU A 10 -2.64 -1.26 15.55
N THR A 11 -3.56 -0.67 16.31
CA THR A 11 -4.96 -1.13 16.33
C THR A 11 -5.59 -1.06 14.94
N GLN A 12 -5.36 0.02 14.19
CA GLN A 12 -5.88 0.16 12.83
C GLN A 12 -5.25 -0.85 11.85
N VAL A 13 -3.96 -1.14 11.98
CA VAL A 13 -3.26 -2.19 11.20
C VAL A 13 -3.83 -3.56 11.55
N TYR A 14 -3.96 -3.88 12.84
CA TYR A 14 -4.53 -5.12 13.34
C TYR A 14 -5.93 -5.36 12.77
N LEU A 15 -6.84 -4.38 12.89
CA LEU A 15 -8.19 -4.47 12.33
C LEU A 15 -8.18 -4.77 10.82
N ARG A 16 -7.20 -4.24 10.07
CA ARG A 16 -7.08 -4.53 8.65
C ARG A 16 -6.55 -5.94 8.39
N ILE A 17 -5.53 -6.39 9.12
CA ILE A 17 -4.98 -7.74 9.00
C ILE A 17 -6.07 -8.77 9.32
N MET A 18 -6.81 -8.60 10.43
CA MET A 18 -7.90 -9.51 10.79
C MET A 18 -8.98 -9.59 9.72
N LYS A 19 -9.31 -8.47 9.06
CA LYS A 19 -10.23 -8.47 7.93
C LYS A 19 -9.73 -9.28 6.73
N GLU A 20 -8.41 -9.31 6.48
CA GLU A 20 -7.83 -10.14 5.43
C GLU A 20 -7.77 -11.62 5.82
N LEU A 21 -7.39 -11.93 7.06
CA LEU A 21 -7.33 -13.30 7.56
C LEU A 21 -8.72 -13.96 7.58
N THR A 22 -9.76 -13.19 7.88
CA THR A 22 -11.16 -13.68 7.90
C THR A 22 -11.84 -13.60 6.54
N ASN A 23 -11.12 -13.21 5.47
CA ASN A 23 -11.68 -13.17 4.14
C ASN A 23 -11.90 -14.60 3.60
N PRO A 24 -13.14 -15.04 3.32
CA PRO A 24 -13.42 -16.43 2.93
C PRO A 24 -12.87 -16.81 1.54
N LYS A 25 -12.29 -15.84 0.81
CA LYS A 25 -11.62 -16.09 -0.48
C LYS A 25 -10.15 -16.45 -0.32
N ARG A 26 -9.57 -16.30 0.88
CA ARG A 26 -8.18 -16.64 1.18
C ARG A 26 -8.14 -17.97 1.94
N ASN A 27 -7.07 -18.71 1.74
CA ASN A 27 -6.78 -19.91 2.50
C ASN A 27 -5.42 -19.73 3.18
N VAL A 28 -5.42 -18.97 4.28
CA VAL A 28 -4.20 -18.54 4.96
C VAL A 28 -3.63 -19.71 5.74
N LEU A 29 -2.36 -20.04 5.50
CA LEU A 29 -1.63 -21.09 6.23
C LEU A 29 -0.75 -20.51 7.34
N ALA A 30 -0.20 -19.33 7.10
CA ALA A 30 0.73 -18.68 8.00
C ALA A 30 0.75 -17.16 7.76
N LEU A 31 1.24 -16.43 8.75
CA LEU A 31 1.60 -15.03 8.61
C LEU A 31 2.96 -14.74 9.24
N SER A 32 3.62 -13.69 8.77
CA SER A 32 4.78 -13.12 9.45
C SER A 32 4.66 -11.60 9.42
N ILE A 33 5.05 -10.94 10.51
CA ILE A 33 5.04 -9.48 10.58
C ILE A 33 6.47 -8.98 10.67
N SER A 34 6.80 -7.97 9.88
CA SER A 34 8.07 -7.27 9.97
C SER A 34 7.84 -5.77 10.09
N TYR A 35 8.81 -5.10 10.73
CA TYR A 35 8.81 -3.65 10.89
C TYR A 35 10.08 -3.08 10.26
N LYS A 36 9.92 -2.11 9.36
CA LYS A 36 11.01 -1.42 8.67
C LYS A 36 11.02 0.03 9.13
N LYS A 37 12.17 0.55 9.58
CA LYS A 37 12.29 1.92 10.12
C LYS A 37 12.46 3.01 9.04
N ASP A 38 12.88 2.65 7.83
CA ASP A 38 13.17 3.64 6.77
C ASP A 38 12.70 3.15 5.39
N PRO A 39 11.61 3.72 4.84
CA PRO A 39 10.57 4.46 5.58
C PRO A 39 9.86 3.56 6.62
N GLU A 40 9.27 4.19 7.64
CA GLU A 40 8.58 3.49 8.75
C GLU A 40 7.33 2.75 8.24
N ARG A 41 7.38 1.43 8.29
CA ARG A 41 6.37 0.53 7.70
C ARG A 41 6.19 -0.72 8.52
N ILE A 42 4.96 -1.21 8.56
CA ILE A 42 4.63 -2.56 9.04
C ILE A 42 4.29 -3.40 7.81
N ILE A 43 4.93 -4.56 7.68
CA ILE A 43 4.69 -5.47 6.57
C ILE A 43 4.11 -6.75 7.15
N CYS A 44 2.89 -7.09 6.75
CA CYS A 44 2.29 -8.38 7.03
C CYS A 44 2.44 -9.26 5.79
N HIS A 45 3.26 -10.29 5.91
CA HIS A 45 3.43 -11.34 4.93
C HIS A 45 2.38 -12.42 5.21
N ILE A 46 1.42 -12.58 4.31
CA ILE A 46 0.41 -13.65 4.37
C ILE A 46 0.82 -14.75 3.39
N TYR A 47 0.79 -16.00 3.85
CA TYR A 47 1.10 -17.17 3.05
C TYR A 47 -0.20 -17.92 2.75
N ASP A 48 -0.72 -17.74 1.54
CA ASP A 48 -1.98 -18.32 1.09
C ASP A 48 -1.74 -19.62 0.33
N LEU A 49 -2.55 -20.65 0.59
CA LEU A 49 -2.66 -21.82 -0.27
C LEU A 49 -3.54 -21.47 -1.48
N VAL A 50 -2.95 -21.45 -2.67
CA VAL A 50 -3.62 -21.02 -3.92
C VAL A 50 -3.95 -22.19 -4.85
N ASP A 51 -3.27 -23.33 -4.71
CA ASP A 51 -3.59 -24.58 -5.39
C ASP A 51 -3.57 -25.71 -4.36
N ILE A 52 -4.75 -26.21 -4.00
CA ILE A 52 -4.92 -27.28 -2.99
C ILE A 52 -4.49 -28.63 -3.55
N GLU A 53 -4.66 -28.87 -4.86
CA GLU A 53 -4.35 -30.16 -5.47
C GLU A 53 -2.84 -30.36 -5.62
N GLN A 54 -2.13 -29.28 -5.92
CA GLN A 54 -0.67 -29.29 -6.10
C GLN A 54 0.10 -28.85 -4.85
N ASP A 55 -0.62 -28.50 -3.78
CA ASP A 55 -0.07 -27.97 -2.55
C ASP A 55 0.88 -26.79 -2.80
N ARG A 56 0.34 -25.73 -3.40
CA ARG A 56 1.13 -24.54 -3.80
C ARG A 56 0.66 -23.32 -3.06
N CYS A 57 1.59 -22.64 -2.41
CA CYS A 57 1.34 -21.39 -1.71
C CYS A 57 1.89 -20.18 -2.46
N GLN A 58 1.36 -19.02 -2.15
CA GLN A 58 1.81 -17.71 -2.62
C GLN A 58 1.99 -16.79 -1.41
N GLN A 59 3.01 -15.95 -1.46
CA GLN A 59 3.18 -14.88 -0.48
C GLN A 59 2.45 -13.62 -0.96
N VAL A 60 1.66 -13.01 -0.08
CA VAL A 60 0.98 -11.73 -0.31
C VAL A 60 1.38 -10.77 0.80
N ASP A 61 2.04 -9.68 0.42
CA ASP A 61 2.51 -8.66 1.34
C ASP A 61 1.51 -7.52 1.43
N PHE A 62 1.05 -7.26 2.64
CA PHE A 62 0.32 -6.05 3.01
C PHE A 62 1.28 -5.09 3.70
N ILE A 63 1.63 -4.02 3.00
CA ILE A 63 2.61 -3.03 3.46
C ILE A 63 1.85 -1.80 3.92
N PHE A 64 1.89 -1.53 5.23
CA PHE A 64 1.23 -0.42 5.89
C PHE A 64 2.22 0.71 6.16
N SER A 65 1.85 1.94 5.77
CA SER A 65 2.55 3.15 6.22
C SER A 65 2.17 3.43 7.67
N THR A 66 3.13 3.74 8.54
CA THR A 66 2.82 4.22 9.90
C THR A 66 2.53 5.72 9.94
N ASP A 67 2.92 6.44 8.88
CA ASP A 67 2.78 7.90 8.76
C ASP A 67 1.49 8.31 8.02
N SER A 68 0.75 7.34 7.47
CA SER A 68 -0.50 7.59 6.76
C SER A 68 -1.45 6.40 6.88
N ASN A 69 -2.74 6.65 6.63
CA ASN A 69 -3.77 5.62 6.67
C ASN A 69 -3.87 4.83 5.35
N TYR A 70 -2.75 4.63 4.66
CA TYR A 70 -2.68 3.88 3.40
C TYR A 70 -1.89 2.60 3.57
N TYR A 71 -2.27 1.59 2.80
CA TYR A 71 -1.48 0.38 2.60
C TYR A 71 -1.45 -0.01 1.13
N VAL A 72 -0.47 -0.83 0.77
CA VAL A 72 -0.35 -1.43 -0.57
C VAL A 72 -0.30 -2.95 -0.45
N VAL A 73 -0.80 -3.63 -1.47
CA VAL A 73 -0.74 -5.08 -1.59
C VAL A 73 0.27 -5.45 -2.68
N ARG A 74 1.19 -6.35 -2.37
CA ARG A 74 2.10 -6.96 -3.35
C ARG A 74 1.93 -8.46 -3.31
N GLU A 75 1.54 -9.04 -4.43
CA GLU A 75 1.42 -10.47 -4.59
C GLU A 75 2.72 -11.00 -5.18
N GLY A 76 3.27 -12.06 -4.61
CA GLY A 76 4.45 -12.74 -5.14
C GLY A 76 4.17 -13.32 -6.52
N GLU A 77 5.11 -13.17 -7.45
CA GLU A 77 4.93 -13.63 -8.83
C GLU A 77 4.96 -15.15 -9.00
N TYR A 78 5.49 -15.85 -8.00
CA TYR A 78 5.72 -17.28 -8.03
C TYR A 78 5.02 -17.97 -6.86
N THR A 79 4.57 -19.18 -7.12
CA THR A 79 4.13 -20.09 -6.05
C THR A 79 5.32 -20.93 -5.55
N PHE A 80 5.20 -21.50 -4.35
CA PHE A 80 6.20 -22.36 -3.73
C PHE A 80 5.54 -23.47 -2.91
N SER A 81 6.34 -24.37 -2.34
CA SER A 81 5.84 -25.43 -1.45
C SER A 81 5.53 -24.85 -0.07
N PRO A 82 4.48 -25.30 0.66
CA PRO A 82 4.26 -24.92 2.05
C PRO A 82 5.46 -25.23 2.96
N ASP A 83 6.25 -26.25 2.64
CA ASP A 83 7.48 -26.58 3.36
C ASP A 83 8.57 -25.49 3.23
N ASP A 84 8.47 -24.62 2.22
CA ASP A 84 9.37 -23.48 2.01
C ASP A 84 8.90 -22.21 2.74
N ILE A 85 7.77 -22.26 3.45
CA ILE A 85 7.33 -21.15 4.30
C ILE A 85 8.40 -20.88 5.36
N PRO A 86 8.85 -19.63 5.55
CA PRO A 86 9.87 -19.31 6.53
C PRO A 86 9.49 -19.80 7.94
N SER A 87 10.42 -20.49 8.60
CA SER A 87 10.22 -20.97 9.99
C SER A 87 9.90 -19.87 11.02
N THR A 88 10.14 -18.61 10.68
CA THR A 88 9.79 -17.44 11.49
C THR A 88 8.35 -16.99 11.31
N ALA A 89 7.61 -17.56 10.36
CA ALA A 89 6.19 -17.31 10.19
C ALA A 89 5.39 -18.06 11.26
N CYS A 90 4.39 -17.40 11.81
CA CYS A 90 3.41 -17.99 12.68
C CYS A 90 2.42 -18.77 11.82
N SER A 91 2.27 -20.07 12.08
CA SER A 91 1.16 -20.83 11.49
C SER A 91 -0.16 -20.26 11.99
N ILE A 92 -1.11 -20.11 11.07
CA ILE A 92 -2.42 -19.54 11.34
C ILE A 92 -3.46 -20.58 10.96
N ASP A 93 -4.30 -20.90 11.93
CA ASP A 93 -5.54 -21.62 11.71
C ASP A 93 -6.66 -20.71 12.22
N ILE A 94 -7.49 -20.23 11.30
CA ILE A 94 -8.55 -19.26 11.59
C ILE A 94 -9.67 -19.87 12.43
N ASP A 95 -9.75 -21.21 12.50
CA ASP A 95 -10.75 -21.93 13.26
C ASP A 95 -10.32 -22.18 14.72
N ILE A 96 -9.11 -21.76 15.13
CA ILE A 96 -8.65 -21.84 16.52
C ILE A 96 -9.10 -20.61 17.31
N ASP A 97 -9.55 -20.85 18.55
CA ASP A 97 -10.15 -19.86 19.48
C ASP A 97 -9.25 -18.67 19.88
N ASN A 98 -7.97 -18.61 19.48
CA ASN A 98 -7.03 -17.56 19.90
C ASN A 98 -6.19 -16.94 18.76
N VAL A 99 -6.64 -17.07 17.52
CA VAL A 99 -5.94 -16.51 16.35
C VAL A 99 -5.77 -14.98 16.44
N ASP A 100 -6.77 -14.29 16.97
CA ASP A 100 -6.78 -12.86 17.24
C ASP A 100 -5.69 -12.43 18.23
N GLU A 101 -5.54 -13.16 19.34
CA GLU A 101 -4.48 -12.94 20.32
C GLU A 101 -3.09 -13.15 19.71
N ILE A 102 -2.90 -14.22 18.91
CA ILE A 102 -1.64 -14.53 18.25
C ILE A 102 -1.22 -13.40 17.30
N VAL A 103 -2.16 -12.91 16.49
CA VAL A 103 -1.91 -11.82 15.53
C VAL A 103 -1.57 -10.52 16.26
N ALA A 104 -2.32 -10.18 17.30
CA ALA A 104 -2.09 -8.98 18.11
C ALA A 104 -0.71 -9.01 18.78
N LEU A 105 -0.35 -10.16 19.37
CA LEU A 105 0.96 -10.38 20.00
C LEU A 105 2.10 -10.28 19.00
N GLU A 106 1.99 -10.92 17.83
CA GLU A 106 3.04 -10.87 16.80
C GLU A 106 3.21 -9.42 16.29
N LEU A 107 2.11 -8.69 16.09
CA LEU A 107 2.17 -7.29 15.66
C LEU A 107 2.88 -6.41 16.69
N VAL A 108 2.48 -6.51 17.95
CA VAL A 108 3.09 -5.75 19.05
C VAL A 108 4.56 -6.13 19.19
N TYR A 109 4.91 -7.42 19.24
CA TYR A 109 6.29 -7.86 19.41
C TYR A 109 7.22 -7.27 18.33
N ARG A 110 6.77 -7.29 17.07
CA ARG A 110 7.54 -6.81 15.91
C ARG A 110 7.62 -5.31 15.80
N ALA A 111 6.55 -4.58 16.10
CA ALA A 111 6.53 -3.12 15.95
C ALA A 111 7.32 -2.37 17.04
N TYR A 112 7.55 -3.04 18.16
CA TYR A 112 7.94 -2.39 19.40
C TYR A 112 9.29 -2.90 19.93
N GLU A 113 9.71 -4.13 19.63
CA GLU A 113 10.97 -4.70 20.14
C GLU A 113 11.05 -4.65 21.70
N ILE A 114 9.93 -4.70 22.43
CA ILE A 114 9.84 -4.38 23.88
C ILE A 114 9.73 -5.61 24.80
N ASN A 115 10.12 -5.43 26.06
CA ASN A 115 9.64 -6.14 27.24
C ASN A 115 8.16 -5.82 27.57
N PHE A 116 7.35 -6.84 27.83
CA PHE A 116 5.93 -6.71 28.17
C PHE A 116 5.70 -5.96 29.49
N ASP A 117 4.90 -4.88 29.46
CA ASP A 117 4.42 -4.14 30.63
C ASP A 117 2.88 -3.94 30.61
N TYR A 118 2.33 -3.27 31.62
CA TYR A 118 0.87 -3.09 31.76
C TYR A 118 0.23 -2.32 30.58
N ALA A 119 0.94 -1.37 29.97
CA ALA A 119 0.40 -0.60 28.85
C ALA A 119 0.30 -1.46 27.56
N ILE A 120 1.14 -2.48 27.43
CA ILE A 120 1.05 -3.45 26.33
C ILE A 120 -0.17 -4.36 26.50
N TYR A 121 -0.51 -4.77 27.73
CA TYR A 121 -1.71 -5.56 27.97
C TYR A 121 -2.98 -4.79 27.60
N GLU A 122 -3.10 -3.53 28.03
CA GLU A 122 -4.23 -2.66 27.63
C GLU A 122 -4.34 -2.53 26.11
N LEU A 123 -3.21 -2.38 25.40
CA LEU A 123 -3.21 -2.32 23.93
C LEU A 123 -3.73 -3.60 23.28
N LEU A 124 -3.32 -4.77 23.77
CA LEU A 124 -3.76 -6.06 23.24
C LEU A 124 -5.27 -6.25 23.47
N GLU A 125 -5.75 -5.91 24.66
CA GLU A 125 -7.18 -5.93 24.98
C GLU A 125 -7.96 -4.99 24.05
N ASP A 126 -7.52 -3.74 23.90
CA ASP A 126 -8.15 -2.76 23.00
C ASP A 126 -8.23 -3.24 21.54
N MET A 127 -7.17 -3.89 21.05
CA MET A 127 -7.13 -4.48 19.72
C MET A 127 -8.21 -5.55 19.57
N ILE A 128 -8.19 -6.55 20.45
CA ILE A 128 -9.09 -7.71 20.42
C ILE A 128 -10.54 -7.25 20.55
N GLU A 129 -10.85 -6.40 21.53
CA GLU A 129 -12.19 -5.85 21.74
C GLU A 129 -12.69 -5.08 20.51
N SER A 130 -11.82 -4.28 19.88
CA SER A 130 -12.18 -3.53 18.67
C SER A 130 -12.51 -4.45 17.48
N SER A 131 -11.78 -5.56 17.34
CA SER A 131 -12.04 -6.55 16.29
C SER A 131 -13.34 -7.33 16.55
N MET A 132 -13.57 -7.77 17.79
CA MET A 132 -14.83 -8.42 18.19
C MET A 132 -16.04 -7.51 17.97
N ALA A 133 -15.88 -6.20 18.18
CA ALA A 133 -16.89 -5.18 17.89
C ALA A 133 -17.09 -4.91 16.39
N ASN A 134 -16.31 -5.55 15.51
CA ASN A 134 -16.31 -5.36 14.05
C ASN A 134 -16.07 -3.90 13.62
N TYR A 135 -15.22 -3.17 14.35
CA TYR A 135 -14.86 -1.82 13.93
C TYR A 135 -14.07 -1.84 12.61
N PRO A 136 -14.44 -1.03 11.62
CA PRO A 136 -13.70 -0.98 10.37
C PRO A 136 -12.36 -0.29 10.59
N SER A 137 -11.30 -0.85 10.00
CA SER A 137 -10.02 -0.17 9.91
C SER A 137 -10.14 1.11 9.07
N MET A 138 -9.46 2.16 9.50
CA MET A 138 -9.26 3.40 8.76
C MET A 138 -8.30 3.25 7.57
N TYR A 139 -7.52 2.16 7.53
CA TYR A 139 -6.57 1.92 6.44
C TYR A 139 -7.28 1.68 5.10
N LYS A 140 -6.90 2.49 4.11
CA LYS A 140 -7.38 2.37 2.73
C LYS A 140 -6.29 1.79 1.83
N GLU A 141 -6.69 0.90 0.93
CA GLU A 141 -5.76 0.41 -0.09
C GLU A 141 -5.48 1.53 -1.07
N LEU A 142 -4.19 1.84 -1.28
CA LEU A 142 -3.79 2.97 -2.11
C LEU A 142 -4.32 2.85 -3.54
N LEU A 143 -4.34 1.63 -4.08
CA LEU A 143 -4.80 1.37 -5.44
C LEU A 143 -6.32 1.50 -5.61
N ASN A 144 -7.08 1.51 -4.52
CA ASN A 144 -8.54 1.66 -4.53
C ASN A 144 -9.00 3.13 -4.38
N ILE A 145 -8.08 4.10 -4.42
CA ILE A 145 -8.43 5.52 -4.42
C ILE A 145 -9.29 5.84 -5.65
N GLY A 146 -10.53 6.26 -5.40
CA GLY A 146 -11.49 6.65 -6.42
C GLY A 146 -11.49 8.14 -6.72
N SER A 147 -12.25 8.53 -7.74
CA SER A 147 -12.42 9.95 -8.10
C SER A 147 -13.12 10.76 -7.01
N SER A 148 -13.96 10.12 -6.19
CA SER A 148 -14.66 10.74 -5.05
C SER A 148 -13.73 11.08 -3.90
N ASP A 149 -12.68 10.31 -3.67
CA ASP A 149 -11.72 10.54 -2.59
C ASP A 149 -10.73 11.66 -2.94
N LEU A 150 -10.46 11.85 -4.23
CA LEU A 150 -9.37 12.69 -4.73
C LEU A 150 -9.33 14.11 -4.14
N PRO A 151 -10.42 14.90 -4.06
CA PRO A 151 -10.34 16.27 -3.53
C PRO A 151 -9.82 16.32 -2.09
N ASN A 152 -10.33 15.43 -1.23
CA ASN A 152 -9.93 15.38 0.18
C ASN A 152 -8.49 14.89 0.33
N ILE A 153 -8.05 13.97 -0.53
CA ILE A 153 -6.67 13.49 -0.52
C ILE A 153 -5.71 14.61 -0.90
N LEU A 154 -5.98 15.35 -1.97
CA LEU A 154 -5.12 16.44 -2.42
C LEU A 154 -4.99 17.52 -1.35
N GLU A 155 -6.10 17.85 -0.66
CA GLU A 155 -6.11 18.82 0.43
C GLU A 155 -5.33 18.31 1.66
N TYR A 156 -5.62 17.09 2.13
CA TYR A 156 -4.98 16.55 3.33
C TYR A 156 -3.48 16.28 3.14
N GLU A 157 -3.08 15.85 1.95
CA GLU A 157 -1.70 15.48 1.62
C GLU A 157 -0.87 16.63 1.05
N ASP A 158 -1.50 17.80 0.87
CA ASP A 158 -0.93 19.02 0.28
C ASP A 158 -0.30 18.77 -1.10
N ILE A 159 -1.07 18.13 -1.99
CA ILE A 159 -0.63 17.77 -3.34
C ILE A 159 -1.18 18.77 -4.35
N ASP A 160 -0.30 19.62 -4.90
CA ASP A 160 -0.64 20.52 -6.00
C ASP A 160 -0.51 19.81 -7.36
N LEU A 161 -1.62 19.24 -7.84
CA LEU A 161 -1.67 18.65 -9.17
C LEU A 161 -1.43 19.67 -10.29
N ALA A 162 -1.81 20.94 -10.11
CA ALA A 162 -1.65 21.94 -11.16
C ALA A 162 -0.16 22.19 -11.44
N ALA A 163 0.64 22.33 -10.38
CA ALA A 163 2.09 22.47 -10.48
C ALA A 163 2.74 21.27 -11.20
N ILE A 164 2.26 20.04 -10.96
CA ILE A 164 2.74 18.85 -11.68
C ILE A 164 2.40 18.93 -13.17
N TYR A 165 1.21 19.44 -13.50
CA TYR A 165 0.73 19.51 -14.88
C TYR A 165 1.27 20.67 -15.71
N ASP A 166 1.92 21.67 -15.11
CA ASP A 166 2.51 22.80 -15.86
C ASP A 166 3.54 22.36 -16.92
N ASN A 167 4.17 21.20 -16.71
CA ASN A 167 5.18 20.64 -17.61
C ASN A 167 4.65 19.50 -18.50
N VAL A 168 3.34 19.25 -18.49
CA VAL A 168 2.71 18.15 -19.20
C VAL A 168 2.14 18.61 -20.55
N CYS A 169 2.51 17.91 -21.63
CA CYS A 169 2.18 18.27 -23.01
C CYS A 169 1.73 17.04 -23.82
N SER A 170 1.29 17.27 -25.06
CA SER A 170 0.84 16.19 -25.97
C SER A 170 1.89 15.13 -26.27
N ASN A 171 3.18 15.45 -26.08
CA ASN A 171 4.29 14.52 -26.27
C ASN A 171 4.77 13.91 -24.95
N THR A 172 4.12 14.15 -23.82
CA THR A 172 4.41 13.43 -22.58
C THR A 172 4.21 11.93 -22.81
N SER A 173 5.26 11.16 -22.52
CA SER A 173 5.26 9.70 -22.61
C SER A 173 5.08 9.05 -21.26
N THR A 174 5.72 9.59 -20.22
CA THR A 174 5.79 8.96 -18.90
C THR A 174 5.83 10.04 -17.82
N ILE A 175 5.17 9.76 -16.71
CA ILE A 175 5.33 10.51 -15.46
C ILE A 175 5.93 9.54 -14.44
N THR A 176 7.06 9.90 -13.86
CA THR A 176 7.80 9.08 -12.90
C THR A 176 7.92 9.82 -11.58
N PHE A 177 7.77 9.11 -10.48
CA PHE A 177 7.89 9.60 -9.11
C PHE A 177 9.08 8.92 -8.45
N ARG A 178 9.90 9.69 -7.75
CA ARG A 178 11.03 9.18 -6.95
C ARG A 178 11.20 10.03 -5.69
N LYS A 179 12.02 9.56 -4.75
CA LYS A 179 12.52 10.39 -3.65
C LYS A 179 13.84 11.04 -4.04
N ASP A 180 14.04 12.30 -3.67
CA ASP A 180 15.36 12.91 -3.69
C ASP A 180 16.13 12.63 -2.38
N ILE A 181 17.37 13.12 -2.31
CA ILE A 181 18.25 13.00 -1.14
C ILE A 181 17.68 13.65 0.15
N THR A 182 16.61 14.44 0.04
CA THR A 182 15.91 15.07 1.17
C THR A 182 14.61 14.35 1.53
N ASN A 183 14.36 13.16 0.94
CA ASN A 183 13.12 12.40 1.05
C ASN A 183 11.88 13.15 0.52
N LYS A 184 12.07 14.18 -0.31
CA LYS A 184 10.95 14.81 -1.00
C LYS A 184 10.61 14.05 -2.27
N VAL A 185 9.31 13.97 -2.55
CA VAL A 185 8.83 13.39 -3.81
C VAL A 185 9.19 14.34 -4.95
N VAL A 186 9.89 13.79 -5.94
CA VAL A 186 10.19 14.47 -7.20
C VAL A 186 9.40 13.80 -8.32
N VAL A 187 8.85 14.62 -9.21
CA VAL A 187 8.10 14.17 -10.38
C VAL A 187 8.90 14.49 -11.64
N ASP A 188 9.35 13.45 -12.33
CA ASP A 188 10.07 13.54 -13.59
C ASP A 188 9.11 13.26 -14.75
N ILE A 189 9.14 14.10 -15.79
CA ILE A 189 8.28 13.98 -16.97
C ILE A 189 9.15 13.64 -18.18
N ALA A 190 8.96 12.45 -18.73
CA ALA A 190 9.59 12.04 -19.98
C ALA A 190 8.70 12.42 -21.17
N THR A 191 9.35 12.82 -22.26
CA THR A 191 8.66 13.16 -23.51
C THR A 191 9.20 12.33 -24.67
N ARG A 192 8.33 12.04 -25.63
CA ARG A 192 8.67 11.41 -26.90
C ARG A 192 8.99 12.47 -27.95
N ILE A 193 9.86 12.11 -28.89
CA ILE A 193 10.17 12.95 -30.05
C ILE A 193 8.89 13.14 -30.85
N ALA A 194 8.52 14.40 -31.10
CA ALA A 194 7.30 14.75 -31.82
C ALA A 194 7.53 16.01 -32.67
N ASP A 195 7.06 15.97 -33.92
CA ASP A 195 7.19 17.10 -34.86
C ASP A 195 6.37 18.34 -34.43
N ARG A 196 5.34 18.14 -33.60
CA ARG A 196 4.51 19.21 -33.04
C ARG A 196 4.14 18.92 -31.59
N ILE A 197 4.50 19.84 -30.70
CA ILE A 197 4.10 19.85 -29.29
C ILE A 197 2.84 20.72 -29.17
N ARG A 198 1.82 20.21 -28.48
CA ARG A 198 0.58 20.93 -28.20
C ARG A 198 0.33 20.93 -26.69
N PRO A 199 -0.18 22.04 -26.12
CA PRO A 199 -0.67 22.03 -24.76
C PRO A 199 -1.86 21.08 -24.65
N CYS A 200 -2.01 20.44 -23.49
CA CYS A 200 -3.19 19.65 -23.17
C CYS A 200 -4.31 20.56 -22.68
N GLU A 201 -5.51 20.44 -23.24
CA GLU A 201 -6.66 21.24 -22.78
C GLU A 201 -7.35 20.59 -21.57
N LYS A 202 -7.25 19.25 -21.44
CA LYS A 202 -7.88 18.47 -20.38
C LYS A 202 -7.00 17.30 -19.95
N TYR A 203 -7.21 16.87 -18.71
CA TYR A 203 -6.62 15.67 -18.12
C TYR A 203 -7.74 14.71 -17.73
N THR A 204 -7.61 13.43 -18.09
CA THR A 204 -8.61 12.44 -17.68
C THR A 204 -8.62 12.28 -16.16
N THR A 205 -9.76 11.90 -15.59
CA THR A 205 -9.86 11.53 -14.17
C THR A 205 -8.87 10.43 -13.79
N GLY A 206 -8.66 9.46 -14.69
CA GLY A 206 -7.69 8.39 -14.49
C GLY A 206 -6.25 8.89 -14.35
N LEU A 207 -5.85 9.89 -15.15
CA LEU A 207 -4.53 10.52 -15.02
C LEU A 207 -4.38 11.23 -13.67
N LYS A 208 -5.40 11.96 -13.22
CA LYS A 208 -5.40 12.66 -11.92
C LYS A 208 -5.25 11.69 -10.75
N ILE A 209 -6.04 10.62 -10.76
CA ILE A 209 -5.95 9.56 -9.76
C ILE A 209 -4.57 8.91 -9.78
N ARG A 210 -4.01 8.61 -10.96
CA ARG A 210 -2.70 7.97 -11.07
C ARG A 210 -1.56 8.87 -10.60
N VAL A 211 -1.62 10.18 -10.85
CA VAL A 211 -0.65 11.12 -10.28
C VAL A 211 -0.73 11.14 -8.75
N ALA A 212 -1.94 11.21 -8.17
CA ALA A 212 -2.10 11.19 -6.72
C ALA A 212 -1.62 9.87 -6.09
N ILE A 213 -1.99 8.73 -6.67
CA ILE A 213 -1.51 7.40 -6.24
C ILE A 213 0.02 7.31 -6.36
N GLY A 214 0.60 7.72 -7.48
CA GLY A 214 2.05 7.70 -7.70
C GLY A 214 2.79 8.57 -6.70
N TYR A 215 2.27 9.76 -6.40
CA TYR A 215 2.83 10.67 -5.41
C TYR A 215 2.80 10.07 -3.99
N LEU A 216 1.65 9.53 -3.57
CA LEU A 216 1.51 8.89 -2.25
C LEU A 216 2.35 7.61 -2.14
N TYR A 217 2.44 6.84 -3.22
CA TYR A 217 3.31 5.68 -3.30
C TYR A 217 4.77 6.08 -3.10
N ALA A 218 5.20 7.12 -3.82
CA ALA A 218 6.54 7.66 -3.67
C ALA A 218 6.80 8.21 -2.28
N LYS A 219 5.84 8.90 -1.66
CA LYS A 219 5.98 9.47 -0.31
C LYS A 219 6.18 8.38 0.74
N TYR A 220 5.31 7.37 0.76
CA TYR A 220 5.20 6.43 1.88
C TYR A 220 5.83 5.05 1.64
N PHE A 221 5.95 4.61 0.38
CA PHE A 221 6.27 3.21 0.07
C PHE A 221 7.53 3.00 -0.78
N LEU A 222 8.01 4.02 -1.49
CA LEU A 222 9.29 3.93 -2.19
C LEU A 222 10.48 3.96 -1.22
N GLU A 223 11.48 3.15 -1.55
CA GLU A 223 12.79 3.16 -0.90
C GLU A 223 13.65 4.27 -1.51
N ALA A 224 14.70 4.67 -0.81
CA ALA A 224 15.66 5.63 -1.37
C ALA A 224 16.21 5.12 -2.71
N ASP A 225 16.42 6.03 -3.67
CA ASP A 225 16.92 5.75 -5.02
C ASP A 225 16.05 4.84 -5.89
N THR A 226 14.82 4.51 -5.47
CA THR A 226 13.83 3.81 -6.30
C THR A 226 12.88 4.79 -6.98
N SER A 227 12.29 4.37 -8.09
CA SER A 227 11.31 5.18 -8.83
C SER A 227 10.12 4.34 -9.25
N ASN A 228 8.98 4.99 -9.46
CA ASN A 228 7.81 4.33 -10.01
C ASN A 228 7.12 5.32 -10.96
N GLY A 229 6.69 4.85 -12.12
CA GLY A 229 6.03 5.70 -13.10
C GLY A 229 4.89 4.99 -13.81
N PHE A 230 4.27 5.72 -14.72
CA PHE A 230 3.28 5.16 -15.62
C PHE A 230 3.29 5.86 -16.97
N GLY A 231 2.91 5.10 -18.00
CA GLY A 231 2.76 5.60 -19.36
C GLY A 231 1.55 6.54 -19.50
N CYS A 232 1.75 7.58 -20.30
CA CYS A 232 0.71 8.53 -20.69
C CYS A 232 0.29 8.31 -22.14
N VAL A 233 -0.98 8.58 -22.45
CA VAL A 233 -1.54 8.53 -23.80
C VAL A 233 -2.23 9.84 -24.11
N TYR A 234 -1.84 10.45 -25.23
CA TYR A 234 -2.49 11.66 -25.74
C TYR A 234 -3.58 11.28 -26.74
N TYR A 235 -4.78 11.83 -26.55
CA TYR A 235 -5.93 11.65 -27.43
C TYR A 235 -6.11 12.91 -28.29
N PRO A 236 -5.72 12.89 -29.59
CA PRO A 236 -5.69 14.09 -30.42
C PRO A 236 -7.08 14.71 -30.64
N ASP A 237 -8.12 13.88 -30.79
CA ASP A 237 -9.48 14.33 -31.10
C ASP A 237 -10.10 15.14 -29.98
N SER A 238 -9.77 14.81 -28.73
CA SER A 238 -10.27 15.47 -27.52
C SER A 238 -9.23 16.37 -26.85
N LYS A 239 -8.03 16.49 -27.43
CA LYS A 239 -6.87 17.23 -26.88
C LYS A 239 -6.62 16.94 -25.40
N THR A 240 -6.80 15.67 -25.03
CA THR A 240 -6.77 15.21 -23.65
C THR A 240 -5.58 14.30 -23.42
N LEU A 241 -4.88 14.45 -22.29
CA LEU A 241 -3.90 13.46 -21.83
C LEU A 241 -4.54 12.54 -20.79
N GLY A 242 -4.25 11.24 -20.92
CA GLY A 242 -4.72 10.21 -20.00
C GLY A 242 -3.70 9.12 -19.75
N VAL A 243 -4.15 8.06 -19.11
CA VAL A 243 -3.46 6.76 -19.01
C VAL A 243 -4.20 5.75 -19.88
N GLU A 244 -3.50 4.77 -20.43
CA GLU A 244 -4.14 3.70 -21.20
C GLU A 244 -5.06 2.87 -20.30
N ARG A 245 -6.31 2.65 -20.72
CA ARG A 245 -7.31 1.95 -19.89
C ARG A 245 -6.97 0.48 -19.59
N SER A 246 -6.09 -0.13 -20.37
CA SER A 246 -5.62 -1.52 -20.22
C SER A 246 -4.42 -1.66 -19.27
N LEU A 247 -3.69 -0.56 -19.01
CA LEU A 247 -2.44 -0.55 -18.24
C LEU A 247 -2.62 0.17 -16.90
N PHE A 248 -3.73 -0.11 -16.20
CA PHE A 248 -3.90 0.35 -14.81
C PHE A 248 -2.98 -0.43 -13.84
N THR A 249 -1.72 -0.64 -14.18
CA THR A 249 -0.68 -1.18 -13.31
C THR A 249 0.31 -0.06 -13.02
N LEU A 250 0.55 0.22 -11.73
CA LEU A 250 1.83 0.81 -11.37
C LEU A 250 2.87 -0.24 -11.72
N ASP A 251 3.93 0.13 -12.45
CA ASP A 251 5.01 -0.80 -12.73
C ASP A 251 5.57 -1.26 -11.37
N ARG A 252 5.38 -2.55 -11.08
CA ARG A 252 5.92 -3.20 -9.89
C ARG A 252 7.38 -3.50 -10.23
N GLU A 253 8.29 -2.60 -9.85
CA GLU A 253 9.72 -2.96 -9.73
C GLU A 253 9.93 -3.96 -8.59
#